data_AF-A0A6M0L1P3-F1
#
_entry.id   AF-A0A6M0L1P3-F1
#
_cell.length_a   1.000
_cell.length_b   1.000
_cell.length_c   1.000
_cell.angle_alpha   90.00
_cell.angle_beta   90.00
_cell.angle_gamma   90.00
#
_symmetry.space_group_name_H-M   'P 1'
#
loop_
_entity.id
_entity.type
_entity.pdbx_description
1 polymer ?
#
loop_
_entity_poly.entity_id
_entity_poly.type
_entity_poly.pdbx_seq_one_letter_code
_entity_poly.pdbx_strand_id
1 'polypeptide(L)'
;KYFQIIALSLFSFAEFYFIDSQPEKNKKYPDIILTGRDERVPNNYLFELKWKKDKDSYSYIKKEGIKQVKGYLELDKIKAIPKLRSYLLIGSKNGVEFVEVDS
;
A
#
# COMPACT_ATOMS: atom_id res chain seq x y z
N LYS A 1 -6.22 -5.82 9.46
CA LYS A 1 -5.36 -6.43 10.52
C LYS A 1 -4.49 -7.61 10.03
N TYR A 2 -4.98 -8.85 9.86
CA TYR A 2 -4.08 -9.99 9.56
C TYR A 2 -3.33 -9.89 8.22
N PHE A 3 -4.01 -9.44 7.16
CA PHE A 3 -3.38 -9.28 5.85
C PHE A 3 -2.20 -8.27 5.88
N GLN A 4 -2.37 -7.17 6.63
CA GLN A 4 -1.31 -6.20 6.85
C GLN A 4 -0.14 -6.77 7.65
N ILE A 5 -0.41 -7.55 8.70
CA ILE A 5 0.66 -8.22 9.47
C ILE A 5 1.46 -9.17 8.58
N ILE A 6 0.79 -9.99 7.76
CA ILE A 6 1.46 -10.92 6.83
C ILE A 6 2.31 -10.14 5.82
N ALA A 7 1.77 -9.06 5.23
CA ALA A 7 2.51 -8.22 4.31
C ALA A 7 3.75 -7.58 4.98
N LEU A 8 3.60 -7.07 6.20
CA LEU A 8 4.72 -6.51 6.97
C LEU A 8 5.77 -7.57 7.32
N SER A 9 5.37 -8.79 7.67
CA SER A 9 6.31 -9.90 7.90
C SER A 9 7.08 -10.31 6.64
N LEU A 10 6.48 -10.16 5.45
CA LEU A 10 7.21 -10.37 4.20
C LEU A 10 8.16 -9.20 3.92
N PHE A 11 7.68 -7.96 4.06
CA PHE A 11 8.49 -6.77 3.83
C PHE A 11 9.63 -6.60 4.84
N SER A 12 9.54 -7.18 6.03
CA SER A 12 10.65 -7.13 7.01
C SER A 12 11.93 -7.82 6.53
N PHE A 13 11.85 -8.72 5.53
CA PHE A 13 13.04 -9.30 4.89
C PHE A 13 13.72 -8.34 3.90
N ALA A 14 13.05 -7.27 3.49
CA ALA A 14 13.60 -6.27 2.58
C ALA A 14 14.36 -5.19 3.37
N GLU A 15 15.51 -5.56 3.93
CA GLU A 15 16.32 -4.73 4.84
C GLU A 15 16.75 -3.38 4.25
N PHE A 16 16.71 -3.24 2.92
CA PHE A 16 17.03 -2.03 2.17
C PHE A 16 15.89 -0.99 2.14
N TYR A 17 14.75 -1.23 2.82
CA TYR A 17 13.70 -0.23 3.03
C TYR A 17 13.53 0.15 4.50
N PHE A 18 13.20 1.42 4.75
CA PHE A 18 12.46 1.85 5.93
C PHE A 18 10.98 1.51 5.72
N ILE A 19 10.32 1.00 6.74
CA ILE A 19 8.90 0.64 6.72
C ILE A 19 8.15 1.59 7.65
N ASP A 20 7.32 2.47 7.10
CA ASP A 20 6.30 3.22 7.86
C ASP A 20 4.96 2.51 7.67
N SER A 21 4.27 2.21 8.78
CA SER A 21 2.95 1.58 8.72
C SER A 21 2.03 2.20 9.76
N GLN A 22 0.81 2.52 9.35
CA GLN A 22 -0.17 3.18 10.21
C GLN A 22 -1.34 2.23 10.46
N PRO A 23 -1.36 1.48 11.57
CA PRO A 23 -2.51 0.67 11.92
C PRO A 23 -3.71 1.57 12.31
N GLU A 24 -4.62 1.77 11.34
CA GLU A 24 -6.02 2.20 11.50
C GLU A 24 -6.32 3.49 12.31
N LYS A 25 -5.36 4.38 12.59
CA LYS A 25 -5.69 5.72 13.13
C LYS A 25 -6.02 6.71 12.01
N ASN A 26 -7.30 6.76 11.67
CA ASN A 26 -8.00 7.81 10.90
C ASN A 26 -8.00 7.74 9.35
N LYS A 27 -7.48 6.68 8.70
CA LYS A 27 -7.42 6.54 7.22
C LYS A 27 -6.84 7.77 6.50
N LYS A 28 -6.04 8.57 7.20
CA LYS A 28 -5.40 9.79 6.64
C LYS A 28 -4.11 9.47 5.92
N TYR A 29 -3.58 8.27 6.12
CA TYR A 29 -2.29 7.84 5.60
C TYR A 29 -2.37 6.43 5.03
N PRO A 30 -1.47 6.09 4.09
CA PRO A 30 -1.36 4.74 3.55
C PRO A 30 -1.10 3.69 4.62
N ASP A 31 -1.52 2.46 4.37
CA ASP A 31 -1.29 1.34 5.28
C ASP A 31 0.20 1.03 5.45
N ILE A 32 0.98 1.09 4.36
CA ILE A 32 2.43 0.86 4.35
C ILE A 32 3.12 1.80 3.36
N ILE A 33 4.23 2.40 3.76
CA ILE A 33 5.19 3.08 2.88
C ILE A 33 6.54 2.39 3.04
N LEU A 34 7.17 2.05 1.91
CA LEU A 34 8.55 1.59 1.85
C LEU A 34 9.43 2.69 1.26
N THR A 35 10.40 3.16 2.02
CA THR A 35 11.37 4.18 1.57
C THR A 35 12.77 3.59 1.51
N GLY A 36 13.44 3.68 0.37
CA GLY A 36 14.78 3.12 0.18
C GLY A 36 15.77 3.68 1.20
N ARG A 37 16.58 2.80 1.81
CA ARG A 37 17.72 3.17 2.68
C ARG A 37 18.98 3.49 1.89
N ASP A 38 19.00 3.12 0.61
CA ASP A 38 20.15 3.13 -0.27
C ASP A 38 19.70 3.65 -1.65
N GLU A 39 20.53 4.47 -2.29
CA GLU A 39 20.25 5.07 -3.60
C GLU A 39 20.13 4.05 -4.74
N ARG A 40 20.64 2.82 -4.55
CA ARG A 40 20.51 1.69 -5.49
C ARG A 40 19.08 1.16 -5.55
N VAL A 41 18.24 1.50 -4.57
CA VAL A 41 16.83 1.14 -4.59
C VAL A 41 16.11 1.97 -5.65
N PRO A 42 15.52 1.34 -6.69
CA PRO A 42 15.06 2.07 -7.86
C PRO A 42 13.81 2.93 -7.60
N ASN A 43 12.94 2.49 -6.69
CA ASN A 43 11.66 3.15 -6.40
C ASN A 43 11.35 3.11 -4.91
N ASN A 44 10.53 4.04 -4.46
CA ASN A 44 9.83 3.98 -3.20
C ASN A 44 8.42 3.42 -3.44
N TYR A 45 7.77 2.90 -2.40
CA TYR A 45 6.48 2.24 -2.56
C TYR A 45 5.46 2.71 -1.54
N LEU A 46 4.22 2.87 -2.00
CA LEU A 46 3.04 3.08 -1.18
C LEU A 46 2.07 1.93 -1.42
N PHE A 47 1.60 1.31 -0.33
CA PHE A 47 0.63 0.23 -0.38
C PHE A 47 -0.61 0.58 0.44
N GLU A 48 -1.78 0.50 -0.19
CA GLU A 48 -3.08 0.38 0.49
C GLU A 48 -3.53 -1.08 0.41
N LEU A 49 -3.99 -1.64 1.52
CA LEU A 49 -4.34 -3.05 1.63
C LEU A 49 -5.84 -3.21 1.85
N LYS A 50 -6.45 -4.10 1.06
CA LYS A 50 -7.85 -4.51 1.21
C LYS A 50 -7.95 -6.01 1.30
N TRP A 51 -8.91 -6.49 2.09
CA TRP A 51 -9.27 -7.90 2.14
C TRP A 51 -10.71 -8.08 1.69
N LYS A 52 -10.92 -8.73 0.54
CA LYS A 52 -12.23 -9.04 0.00
C LYS A 52 -12.80 -10.29 0.69
N LYS A 53 -13.99 -10.17 1.26
CA LYS A 53 -14.81 -11.31 1.70
C LYS A 53 -15.74 -11.77 0.57
N ASP A 54 -16.30 -12.96 0.69
CA ASP A 54 -17.12 -13.56 -0.37
C ASP A 54 -18.32 -12.69 -0.74
N LYS A 55 -18.96 -12.08 0.26
CA LYS A 55 -20.10 -11.15 0.10
C LYS A 55 -19.76 -9.75 -0.42
N ASP A 56 -18.47 -9.39 -0.47
CA ASP A 56 -18.07 -8.05 -0.84
C ASP A 56 -18.01 -7.89 -2.37
N SER A 57 -18.46 -6.74 -2.87
CA SER A 57 -18.32 -6.37 -4.27
C SER A 57 -16.86 -6.01 -4.58
N TYR A 58 -16.23 -6.80 -5.46
CA TYR A 58 -14.87 -6.56 -5.91
C TYR A 58 -14.73 -5.18 -6.58
N SER A 59 -15.66 -4.81 -7.46
CA SER A 59 -15.62 -3.53 -8.18
C SER A 59 -15.70 -2.34 -7.22
N TYR A 60 -16.52 -2.47 -6.17
CA TYR A 60 -16.61 -1.45 -5.12
C TYR A 60 -15.31 -1.34 -4.31
N ILE A 61 -14.76 -2.47 -3.84
CA ILE A 61 -13.49 -2.47 -3.09
C ILE A 61 -12.36 -1.86 -3.90
N LYS A 62 -12.23 -2.25 -5.17
CA LYS A 62 -11.20 -1.72 -6.07
C LYS A 62 -11.35 -0.23 -6.28
N LYS A 63 -12.57 0.25 -6.57
CA LYS A 63 -12.87 1.66 -6.77
C LYS A 63 -12.54 2.50 -5.53
N GLU A 64 -12.98 2.07 -4.35
CA GLU A 64 -12.73 2.81 -3.10
C GLU A 64 -11.25 2.77 -2.70
N GLY A 65 -10.57 1.64 -2.90
CA GLY A 65 -9.13 1.52 -2.66
C GLY A 65 -8.31 2.46 -3.56
N ILE A 66 -8.62 2.50 -4.86
CA ILE A 66 -7.96 3.43 -5.80
C ILE A 66 -8.22 4.89 -5.38
N LYS A 67 -9.46 5.21 -4.97
CA LYS A 67 -9.81 6.55 -4.49
C LYS A 67 -9.00 6.93 -3.25
N GLN A 68 -8.78 6.01 -2.31
CA GLN A 68 -7.93 6.26 -1.15
C GLN A 68 -6.48 6.51 -1.54
N VAL A 69 -5.90 5.65 -2.40
CA VAL A 69 -4.51 5.83 -2.88
C VAL A 69 -4.34 7.20 -3.54
N LYS A 70 -5.26 7.59 -4.43
CA LYS A 70 -5.26 8.93 -5.04
C LYS A 70 -5.37 10.05 -4.01
N GLY A 71 -6.20 9.88 -2.98
CA GLY A 71 -6.28 10.84 -1.88
C GLY A 71 -4.96 11.00 -1.12
N TYR A 72 -4.19 9.93 -0.92
CA TYR A 72 -2.87 10.01 -0.28
C TYR A 72 -1.83 10.70 -1.16
N LEU A 73 -1.88 10.45 -2.47
CA LEU A 73 -0.99 11.09 -3.45
C LEU A 73 -1.14 12.61 -3.47
N GLU A 74 -2.27 13.16 -2.99
CA GLU A 74 -2.46 14.60 -2.87
C GLU A 74 -1.74 15.24 -1.67
N LEU A 75 -1.28 14.44 -0.70
CA LEU A 75 -0.63 14.94 0.51
C LEU A 75 0.81 15.40 0.21
N ASP A 76 1.18 16.59 0.67
CA ASP A 76 2.51 17.18 0.43
C ASP A 76 3.66 16.25 0.80
N LYS A 77 3.55 15.55 1.94
CA LYS A 77 4.55 14.60 2.40
C LYS A 77 4.73 13.39 1.46
N ILE A 78 3.69 13.00 0.74
CA ILE A 78 3.71 11.87 -0.20
C ILE A 78 4.22 12.34 -1.56
N LYS A 79 3.78 13.52 -2.03
CA LYS A 79 4.30 14.17 -3.25
C LYS A 79 5.81 14.38 -3.20
N ALA A 80 6.37 14.62 -2.02
CA ALA A 80 7.79 14.81 -1.83
C ALA A 80 8.63 13.53 -1.94
N ILE A 81 8.02 12.34 -1.99
CA ILE A 81 8.74 11.07 -2.08
C ILE A 81 9.14 10.82 -3.55
N PRO A 82 10.45 10.82 -3.88
CA PRO A 82 10.88 10.64 -5.26
C PRO A 82 10.61 9.21 -5.74
N LYS A 83 10.32 9.02 -7.03
CA LYS A 83 10.16 7.69 -7.66
C LYS A 83 9.16 6.79 -6.89
N LEU A 84 8.07 7.39 -6.39
CA LEU A 84 7.06 6.68 -5.62
C LEU A 84 6.12 5.92 -6.54
N ARG A 85 6.09 4.58 -6.41
CA ARG A 85 5.10 3.73 -7.06
C ARG A 85 4.00 3.35 -6.07
N SER A 86 2.76 3.50 -6.49
CA SER A 86 1.61 3.38 -5.61
C SER A 86 0.69 2.24 -6.02
N TYR A 87 0.37 1.38 -5.07
CA TYR A 87 -0.37 0.15 -5.30
C TYR A 87 -1.53 -0.04 -4.32
N LEU A 88 -2.58 -0.65 -4.84
CA LEU A 88 -3.66 -1.26 -4.05
C LEU A 88 -3.48 -2.79 -4.09
N LEU A 89 -3.34 -3.40 -2.92
CA LEU A 89 -3.26 -4.85 -2.76
C LEU A 89 -4.61 -5.38 -2.29
N ILE A 90 -5.26 -6.22 -3.10
CA ILE A 90 -6.55 -6.82 -2.76
C ILE A 90 -6.34 -8.31 -2.48
N GLY A 91 -6.28 -8.67 -1.21
CA GLY A 91 -6.23 -10.05 -0.76
C GLY A 91 -7.62 -10.70 -0.74
N SER A 92 -7.67 -12.00 -0.98
CA SER A 92 -8.86 -12.85 -0.91
C SER A 92 -8.47 -14.30 -0.60
N LYS A 93 -9.46 -15.19 -0.46
CA LYS A 93 -9.22 -16.65 -0.36
C LYS A 93 -8.50 -17.24 -1.58
N ASN A 94 -8.56 -16.56 -2.73
CA ASN A 94 -7.97 -17.03 -3.99
C ASN A 94 -6.57 -16.46 -4.23
N GLY A 95 -6.03 -15.68 -3.28
CA GLY A 95 -4.73 -15.01 -3.42
C GLY A 95 -4.84 -13.49 -3.38
N VAL A 96 -3.81 -12.82 -3.88
CA VAL A 96 -3.64 -11.37 -3.83
C VAL A 96 -3.54 -10.81 -5.24
N GLU A 97 -4.36 -9.80 -5.55
CA GLU A 97 -4.20 -8.98 -6.74
C GLU A 97 -3.39 -7.72 -6.42
N PHE A 98 -2.48 -7.38 -7.32
CA PHE A 98 -1.73 -6.12 -7.32
C PHE A 98 -2.30 -5.17 -8.36
N VAL A 99 -2.81 -4.01 -7.92
CA VAL A 99 -3.32 -2.96 -8.80
C VAL A 99 -2.40 -1.75 -8.71
N GLU A 100 -1.70 -1.44 -9.80
CA GLU A 100 -0.93 -0.21 -9.92
C GLU A 100 -1.87 0.98 -10.09
N VAL A 101 -1.63 2.04 -9.33
CA VAL A 101 -2.45 3.27 -9.33
C VAL A 101 -1.68 4.43 -9.92
N ASP A 102 -0.37 4.51 -9.63
CA ASP A 102 0.54 5.53 -10.12
C ASP A 102 1.98 4.99 -10.14
N SER A 103 2.77 5.38 -11.14
CA SER A 103 4.10 4.83 -11.45
C SER A 103 5.19 5.87 -11.54
#